data_AF-A0A949AIU5-F1
#
_entry.id   AF-A0A949AIU5-F1
#
_cell.length_a   1.000
_cell.length_b   1.000
_cell.length_c   1.000
_cell.angle_alpha   90.00
_cell.angle_beta   90.00
_cell.angle_gamma   90.00
#
_symmetry.space_group_name_H-M   'P 1'
#
loop_
_entity.id
_entity.type
_entity.pdbx_description
1 polymer ?
#
loop_
_entity_poly.entity_id
_entity_poly.type
_entity_poly.pdbx_seq_one_letter_code
_entity_poly.pdbx_strand_id
1 'polypeptide(L)'
;MKKCPYCAEEIQDDAVKCRFCGEFLEKKEKAKWFFKNPSLIFLFLCVGPLVLPLVWTNPRFNRNTKLIVTIIIAIVTYFALIATARAFKTIGSYYHQAFY
;
A
#
# COMPACT_ATOMS: atom_id res chain seq x y z
N MET A 1 -9.59 -1.92 32.80
CA MET A 1 -9.55 -0.63 33.52
C MET A 1 -8.09 -0.19 33.53
N LYS A 2 -7.82 1.08 33.22
CA LYS A 2 -6.46 1.65 33.19
C LYS A 2 -6.43 2.91 34.06
N LYS A 3 -5.24 3.33 34.47
CA LYS A 3 -5.07 4.62 35.15
C LYS A 3 -4.91 5.73 34.13
N CYS A 4 -5.54 6.87 34.39
CA CYS A 4 -5.32 8.07 33.60
C CYS A 4 -3.86 8.54 33.77
N PRO A 5 -3.08 8.77 32.69
CA PRO A 5 -1.69 9.20 32.80
C PRO A 5 -1.54 10.63 33.37
N TYR A 6 -2.62 11.42 33.41
CA TYR A 6 -2.60 12.81 33.87
C TYR A 6 -3.03 12.96 35.34
N CYS A 7 -4.05 12.23 35.77
CA CYS A 7 -4.61 12.35 37.12
C CYS A 7 -4.55 11.07 37.97
N ALA A 8 -3.98 9.98 37.44
CA ALA A 8 -3.84 8.67 38.08
C ALA A 8 -5.15 7.95 38.50
N GLU A 9 -6.30 8.56 38.26
CA GLU A 9 -7.62 7.99 38.55
C GLU A 9 -7.95 6.79 37.65
N GLU A 10 -8.76 5.86 38.16
CA GLU A 10 -9.19 4.70 37.40
C GLU A 10 -10.24 5.07 36.35
N ILE A 11 -9.95 4.70 35.10
CA ILE A 11 -10.77 4.97 33.93
C ILE A 11 -10.98 3.69 33.10
N GLN A 12 -12.01 3.69 32.28
CA GLN A 12 -12.26 2.59 31.34
C GLN A 12 -11.14 2.51 30.29
N ASP A 13 -10.84 1.29 29.82
CA ASP A 13 -9.75 1.08 28.85
C ASP A 13 -9.99 1.81 27.53
N ASP A 14 -11.26 1.94 27.14
CA ASP A 14 -11.71 2.58 25.91
C ASP A 14 -12.01 4.08 26.10
N ALA A 15 -11.74 4.66 27.28
CA ALA A 15 -11.95 6.07 27.52
C ALA A 15 -11.05 6.93 26.61
N VAL A 16 -11.68 7.76 25.77
CA VAL A 16 -11.04 8.76 24.89
C VAL A 16 -10.79 10.07 25.63
N LYS A 17 -11.59 10.37 26.67
CA LYS A 17 -11.46 11.55 27.51
C LYS A 17 -11.66 11.16 28.98
N CYS A 18 -10.80 11.67 29.86
CA CYS A 18 -10.94 11.41 31.29
C CYS A 18 -12.11 12.20 31.88
N ARG A 19 -13.01 11.54 32.63
CA ARG A 19 -14.14 12.23 33.29
C ARG A 19 -13.73 13.10 34.49
N PHE A 20 -12.54 12.87 35.03
CA PHE A 20 -12.07 13.51 36.26
C PHE A 20 -11.23 14.75 35.98
N CYS A 21 -10.20 14.65 35.13
CA CYS A 21 -9.38 15.81 34.76
C CYS A 21 -9.81 16.49 33.45
N GLY A 22 -10.68 15.85 32.65
CA GLY A 22 -11.13 16.40 31.38
C GLY A 22 -10.11 16.32 30.24
N GLU A 23 -8.92 15.76 30.46
CA GLU A 23 -7.91 15.61 29.41
C GLU A 23 -8.25 14.51 28.40
N PHE A 24 -7.85 14.73 27.14
CA PHE A 24 -8.02 13.76 26.06
C PHE A 24 -6.90 12.73 26.09
N LEU A 25 -7.31 11.46 26.17
CA LEU A 25 -6.45 10.28 26.13
C LEU A 25 -6.29 9.84 24.67
N GLU A 26 -5.80 10.74 23.82
CA GLU A 26 -5.67 10.47 22.39
C GLU A 26 -4.74 9.28 22.16
N LYS A 27 -5.31 8.12 21.86
CA LYS A 27 -4.57 7.02 21.23
C LYS A 27 -4.41 7.37 19.75
N LYS A 28 -3.54 8.35 19.45
CA LYS A 28 -3.06 8.56 18.09
C LYS A 28 -2.34 7.29 17.69
N GLU A 29 -3.03 6.38 17.01
CA GLU A 29 -2.38 5.32 16.25
C GLU A 29 -1.40 6.02 15.33
N LYS A 30 -0.12 6.03 15.72
CA LYS A 30 0.95 6.60 14.93
C LYS A 30 0.91 5.86 13.61
N ALA A 31 0.28 6.45 12.60
CA ALA A 31 0.33 5.95 11.24
C ALA A 31 1.82 5.84 10.94
N LYS A 32 2.32 4.60 10.86
CA LYS A 32 3.75 4.34 10.67
C LYS A 32 4.19 5.16 9.47
N TRP A 33 5.32 5.84 9.61
CA TRP A 33 5.87 6.78 8.62
C TRP A 33 5.94 6.20 7.20
N PHE A 34 6.02 4.86 7.11
CA PHE A 34 5.95 4.06 5.89
C PHE A 34 4.62 4.12 5.09
N PHE A 35 3.56 4.75 5.62
CA PHE A 35 2.28 4.92 4.92
C PHE A 35 2.09 6.31 4.29
N LYS A 36 3.16 7.08 4.10
CA LYS A 36 3.11 8.26 3.23
C LYS A 36 3.29 7.81 1.78
N ASN A 37 2.29 8.11 0.96
CA ASN A 37 2.10 7.75 -0.45
C ASN A 37 3.36 7.62 -1.35
N PRO A 38 4.45 8.42 -1.24
CA PRO A 38 5.64 8.19 -2.07
C PRO A 38 6.42 6.92 -1.72
N SER A 39 6.40 6.46 -0.47
CA SER A 39 7.19 5.28 -0.04
C SER A 39 6.67 3.96 -0.63
N LEU A 40 5.35 3.87 -0.81
CA LEU A 40 4.70 2.70 -1.40
C LEU A 40 4.91 2.63 -2.92
N ILE A 41 4.92 3.79 -3.58
CA ILE A 41 5.22 3.94 -5.01
C ILE A 41 6.69 3.56 -5.28
N PHE A 42 7.63 4.00 -4.44
CA PHE A 42 9.05 3.68 -4.58
C PHE A 42 9.33 2.17 -4.41
N LEU A 43 8.65 1.53 -3.46
CA LEU A 43 8.73 0.07 -3.27
C LEU A 43 8.15 -0.70 -4.46
N PHE A 44 7.06 -0.19 -5.05
CA PHE A 44 6.43 -0.76 -6.24
C PHE A 44 7.33 -0.69 -7.47
N LEU A 45 8.05 0.43 -7.62
CA LEU A 45 8.95 0.68 -8.76
C LEU A 45 10.21 -0.19 -8.70
N CYS A 46 10.71 -0.50 -7.49
CA CYS A 46 11.94 -1.26 -7.29
C CYS A 46 11.72 -2.78 -7.16
N VAL A 47 10.58 -3.24 -6.62
CA VAL A 47 10.35 -4.66 -6.28
C VAL A 47 9.41 -5.35 -7.29
N GLY A 48 8.74 -4.58 -8.15
CA GLY A 48 7.87 -5.12 -9.18
C GLY A 48 6.58 -5.77 -8.64
N PRO A 49 5.83 -6.51 -9.49
CA PRO A 49 4.49 -7.02 -9.19
C PRO A 49 4.40 -7.96 -7.98
N LEU A 50 5.54 -8.45 -7.50
CA LEU A 50 5.67 -9.37 -6.37
C LEU A 50 5.40 -8.72 -5.00
N VAL A 51 5.06 -7.42 -4.93
CA VAL A 51 4.59 -6.77 -3.69
C VAL A 51 3.13 -7.12 -3.37
N LEU A 52 2.36 -7.63 -4.33
CA LEU A 52 0.94 -7.98 -4.16
C LEU A 52 0.65 -8.95 -2.99
N PRO A 53 1.45 -9.99 -2.71
CA PRO A 53 1.27 -10.85 -1.54
C PRO A 53 1.52 -10.13 -0.21
N LEU A 54 2.41 -9.13 -0.20
CA LEU A 54 2.78 -8.37 1.01
C LEU A 54 1.71 -7.32 1.40
N VAL A 55 0.93 -6.83 0.45
CA VAL A 55 -0.25 -5.98 0.72
C VAL A 55 -1.38 -6.78 1.39
N TRP A 56 -1.32 -8.12 1.37
CA TRP A 56 -2.35 -8.98 1.96
C TRP A 56 -2.27 -9.17 3.47
N THR A 57 -1.16 -8.80 4.11
CA THR A 57 -0.96 -8.90 5.57
C THR A 57 -1.29 -7.62 6.33
N ASN A 58 -1.74 -6.56 5.65
CA ASN A 58 -1.99 -5.25 6.27
C ASN A 58 -3.50 -5.01 6.55
N PRO A 59 -3.94 -5.00 7.82
CA PRO A 59 -5.36 -4.96 8.22
C PRO A 59 -6.04 -3.57 8.12
N ARG A 60 -5.36 -2.55 7.59
CA ARG A 60 -5.84 -1.15 7.61
C ARG A 60 -6.46 -0.63 6.30
N PHE A 61 -6.55 -1.46 5.26
CA PHE A 61 -6.99 -1.05 3.93
C PHE A 61 -8.28 -1.77 3.51
N ASN A 62 -9.31 -1.00 3.14
CA ASN A 62 -10.60 -1.55 2.69
C ASN A 62 -10.42 -2.46 1.48
N ARG A 63 -11.18 -3.58 1.44
CA ARG A 63 -11.10 -4.61 0.38
C ARG A 63 -11.22 -4.00 -1.03
N ASN A 64 -12.01 -2.95 -1.18
CA ASN A 64 -12.27 -2.28 -2.46
C ASN A 64 -11.02 -1.56 -2.99
N THR A 65 -10.27 -0.85 -2.14
CA THR A 65 -9.09 -0.10 -2.58
C THR A 65 -7.95 -1.05 -2.97
N LYS A 66 -7.82 -2.18 -2.27
CA LYS A 66 -6.89 -3.26 -2.67
C LYS A 66 -7.26 -3.83 -4.04
N LEU A 67 -8.54 -4.10 -4.28
CA LEU A 67 -9.02 -4.64 -5.56
C LEU A 67 -8.72 -3.67 -6.71
N ILE A 68 -9.04 -2.37 -6.54
CA ILE A 68 -8.82 -1.33 -7.55
C ILE A 68 -7.34 -1.23 -7.92
N VAL A 69 -6.46 -1.14 -6.91
CA VAL A 69 -5.01 -1.02 -7.12
C VAL A 69 -4.47 -2.24 -7.88
N THR A 70 -4.89 -3.45 -7.49
CA THR A 70 -4.47 -4.70 -8.14
C THR A 70 -4.91 -4.76 -9.60
N ILE A 71 -6.14 -4.33 -9.89
CA ILE A 71 -6.67 -4.29 -11.26
C ILE A 71 -5.87 -3.31 -12.12
N ILE A 72 -5.59 -2.10 -11.63
CA ILE A 72 -4.82 -1.08 -12.37
C ILE A 72 -3.42 -1.62 -12.72
N ILE A 73 -2.71 -2.22 -11.76
CA ILE A 73 -1.37 -2.77 -11.97
C ILE A 73 -1.39 -3.92 -12.98
N ALA A 74 -2.37 -4.82 -12.89
CA ALA A 74 -2.52 -5.93 -13.83
C ALA A 74 -2.74 -5.43 -15.26
N ILE A 75 -3.59 -4.40 -15.43
CA ILE A 75 -3.84 -3.76 -16.73
C ILE A 75 -2.56 -3.16 -17.32
N VAL A 76 -1.84 -2.36 -16.53
CA VAL A 76 -0.57 -1.73 -16.98
C VAL A 76 0.46 -2.79 -17.37
N THR A 77 0.59 -3.85 -16.57
CA THR A 77 1.50 -4.97 -16.84
C THR A 77 1.14 -5.69 -18.14
N TYR A 78 -0.15 -5.94 -18.38
CA TYR A 78 -0.65 -6.56 -19.60
C TYR A 78 -0.33 -5.73 -20.85
N PHE A 79 -0.59 -4.42 -20.80
CA PHE A 79 -0.27 -3.51 -21.91
C PHE A 79 1.22 -3.44 -22.19
N ALA A 80 2.06 -3.40 -21.15
CA ALA A 80 3.51 -3.44 -21.30
C ALA A 80 3.98 -4.72 -22.01
N LEU A 81 3.45 -5.89 -21.63
CA LEU A 81 3.78 -7.16 -22.28
C LEU A 81 3.39 -7.19 -23.76
N ILE A 82 2.22 -6.65 -24.11
CA ILE A 82 1.80 -6.54 -25.53
C ILE A 82 2.75 -5.64 -26.30
N ALA A 83 3.09 -4.47 -25.75
CA ALA A 83 4.00 -3.53 -26.40
C ALA A 83 5.38 -4.18 -26.64
N THR A 84 5.90 -4.86 -25.63
CA THR A 84 7.16 -5.61 -25.72
C THR A 84 7.08 -6.73 -26.75
N ALA A 85 6.02 -7.55 -26.75
CA ALA A 85 5.84 -8.63 -27.71
C ALA A 85 5.72 -8.11 -29.16
N ARG A 86 5.07 -6.95 -29.37
CA ARG A 86 5.01 -6.28 -30.68
C ARG A 86 6.39 -5.82 -31.12
N ALA A 87 7.16 -5.19 -30.23
CA ALA A 87 8.52 -4.75 -30.54
C ALA A 87 9.41 -5.92 -30.97
N PHE A 88 9.34 -7.06 -30.28
CA PHE A 88 10.09 -8.26 -30.66
C PHE A 88 9.68 -8.81 -32.03
N LYS A 89 8.38 -8.83 -32.37
CA LYS A 89 7.93 -9.25 -33.71
C LYS A 89 8.47 -8.35 -34.82
N THR A 90 8.45 -7.03 -34.62
CA THR A 90 8.98 -6.07 -35.60
C THR A 90 10.48 -6.27 -35.79
N ILE A 91 11.24 -6.45 -34.71
CA ILE A 91 12.68 -6.72 -34.76
C ILE A 91 12.97 -8.02 -35.52
N GLY A 92 12.20 -9.09 -35.30
CA GLY A 92 12.33 -10.34 -36.06
C GLY A 92 12.16 -10.16 -37.57
N SER A 93 11.24 -9.29 -38.01
CA SER A 93 11.09 -8.99 -39.45
C SER A 93 12.26 -8.20 -40.04
N TYR A 94 12.92 -7.33 -39.27
CA TYR A 94 14.11 -6.60 -39.71
C TYR A 94 15.29 -7.55 -39.95
N TYR A 95 15.53 -8.50 -39.04
CA TYR A 95 16.60 -9.47 -39.21
C TYR A 95 16.37 -10.41 -40.39
N HIS A 96 15.12 -10.73 -40.71
CA HIS A 96 14.79 -11.57 -41.88
C HIS A 96 15.04 -10.84 -43.22
N GLN A 97 14.87 -9.52 -43.29
CA GLN A 97 15.16 -8.73 -44.49
C GLN A 97 16.65 -8.36 -44.63
N ALA A 98 17.40 -8.32 -43.53
CA ALA A 98 18.82 -7.95 -43.56
C ALA A 98 19.75 -9.12 -43.93
N PHE A 99 19.27 -10.36 -43.83
CA PHE A 99 20.09 -11.59 -43.99
C PHE A 99 19.70 -12.48 -45.19
N TYR A 100 18.76 -12.04 -46.04
CA TYR A 100 18.39 -12.67 -47.32
C TYR A 100 18.09 -11.58 -48.34
#